data_AF-A0A1C6TQS9-F1
#
_entry.id   AF-A0A1C6TQS9-F1
#
_cell.length_a   1.000
_cell.length_b   1.000
_cell.length_c   1.000
_cell.angle_alpha   90.00
_cell.angle_beta   90.00
_cell.angle_gamma   90.00
#
_symmetry.space_group_name_H-M   'P 1'
#
loop_
_entity.id
_entity.type
_entity.pdbx_description
1 polymer ?
#
loop_
_entity_poly.entity_id
_entity_poly.type
_entity_poly.pdbx_seq_one_letter_code
_entity_poly.pdbx_strand_id
1 'polypeptide(L)'
;MRLSSTPAVAASSEVTGSDGVRRPGGEVHAWLPGQNQTVCGLPLSRTRLRRFPHVPFDYSSTDVLTGADPEGYLCPRCLAATQGRRRQEKSWVRRSPRP
;
A
#
# COMPACT_ATOMS: atom_id res chain seq x y z
N MET A 1 -3.02 3.38 22.21
CA MET A 1 -3.78 3.89 21.05
C MET A 1 -3.18 3.28 19.79
N ARG A 2 -3.86 2.33 19.13
CA ARG A 2 -3.42 1.91 17.79
C ARG A 2 -3.89 3.00 16.85
N LEU A 3 -3.01 3.94 16.50
CA LEU A 3 -3.24 4.78 15.33
C LEU A 3 -3.58 3.82 14.20
N SER A 4 -4.78 3.97 13.63
CA SER A 4 -5.16 3.34 12.38
C SER A 4 -4.22 3.91 11.32
N SER A 5 -2.98 3.42 11.29
CA SER A 5 -1.92 4.00 10.50
C SER A 5 -2.30 3.85 9.04
N THR A 6 -2.37 4.98 8.33
CA THR A 6 -2.58 5.00 6.89
C THR A 6 -1.42 4.22 6.26
N PRO A 7 -1.69 3.20 5.43
CA PRO A 7 -0.61 2.50 4.73
C PRO A 7 0.17 3.50 3.87
N ALA A 8 1.48 3.44 3.99
CA ALA A 8 2.44 4.15 3.16
C ALA A 8 3.02 3.20 2.10
N VAL A 9 3.83 3.74 1.19
CA VAL A 9 4.44 2.98 0.11
C VAL A 9 5.77 2.35 0.55
N ALA A 10 5.98 1.09 0.15
CA ALA A 10 7.29 0.48 0.05
C ALA A 10 7.53 0.03 -1.40
N ALA A 11 8.66 0.41 -2.00
CA ALA A 11 8.91 0.20 -3.44
C ALA A 11 10.29 -0.38 -3.75
N SER A 12 10.44 -1.08 -4.87
CA SER A 12 11.70 -1.73 -5.26
C SER A 12 12.74 -0.77 -5.84
N SER A 13 12.31 0.36 -6.41
CA SER A 13 13.19 1.43 -6.87
C SER A 13 12.73 2.80 -6.38
N GLU A 14 13.56 3.81 -6.61
CA GLU A 14 13.24 5.20 -6.32
C GLU A 14 13.70 6.09 -7.48
N VAL A 15 12.92 7.13 -7.77
CA VAL A 15 13.27 8.16 -8.74
C VAL A 15 13.27 9.50 -8.02
N THR A 16 14.34 10.27 -8.18
CA THR A 16 14.41 11.62 -7.60
C THR A 16 13.74 12.60 -8.56
N GLY A 17 12.71 13.30 -8.08
CA GLY A 17 12.02 14.32 -8.84
C GLY A 17 12.86 15.58 -9.07
N SER A 18 12.41 16.45 -9.97
CA SER A 18 13.01 17.78 -10.21
C SER A 18 12.96 18.69 -8.98
N ASP A 19 12.04 18.43 -8.06
CA ASP A 19 11.88 19.03 -6.73
C ASP A 19 12.81 18.41 -5.66
N GLY A 20 13.66 17.45 -6.03
CA GLY A 20 14.55 16.74 -5.12
C GLY A 20 13.85 15.70 -4.22
N VAL A 21 12.53 15.52 -4.37
CA VAL A 21 11.75 14.57 -3.57
C VAL A 21 11.90 13.17 -4.16
N ARG A 22 12.16 12.18 -3.29
CA ARG A 22 12.21 10.78 -3.68
C ARG A 22 10.81 10.24 -3.89
N ARG A 23 10.56 9.72 -5.10
CA ARG A 23 9.32 9.07 -5.50
C ARG A 23 9.52 7.56 -5.61
N PRO A 24 8.50 6.76 -5.28
CA PRO A 24 8.58 5.32 -5.44
C PRO A 24 8.69 4.96 -6.93
N GLY A 25 9.31 3.82 -7.21
CA GLY A 25 9.24 3.24 -8.54
C GLY A 25 9.34 1.72 -8.53
N GLY A 26 9.20 1.14 -9.71
CA GLY A 26 9.37 -0.30 -9.91
C GLY A 26 8.16 -1.08 -9.40
N GLU A 27 8.33 -1.92 -8.38
CA GLU A 27 7.22 -2.67 -7.77
C GLU A 27 6.83 -2.02 -6.44
N VAL A 28 5.54 -1.73 -6.28
CA VAL A 28 4.99 -0.95 -5.17
C VAL A 28 4.07 -1.79 -4.29
N HIS A 29 4.32 -1.73 -2.98
CA HIS A 29 3.62 -2.45 -1.94
C HIS A 29 3.08 -1.51 -0.86
N ALA A 30 1.96 -1.90 -0.26
CA ALA A 30 1.45 -1.23 0.93
C ALA A 30 2.29 -1.63 2.14
N TRP A 31 2.63 -0.68 2.98
CA TRP A 31 3.41 -0.88 4.19
C TRP A 31 2.83 -0.01 5.31
N LEU A 32 2.71 -0.55 6.52
CA LEU A 32 2.30 0.26 7.68
C LEU A 32 3.54 0.83 8.37
N PRO A 33 3.67 2.17 8.50
CA PRO A 33 4.76 2.78 9.24
C PRO A 33 4.96 2.16 10.63
N GLY A 34 6.20 1.80 10.94
CA GLY A 34 6.57 1.09 12.17
C GLY A 34 6.66 -0.44 12.04
N GLN A 35 6.15 -1.04 10.95
CA GLN A 35 6.31 -2.47 10.67
C GLN A 35 7.60 -2.77 9.89
N ASN A 36 8.13 -3.99 10.01
CA ASN A 36 9.26 -4.46 9.20
C ASN A 36 8.85 -5.32 7.99
N GLN A 37 7.56 -5.35 7.66
CA GLN A 37 6.98 -6.12 6.56
C GLN A 37 5.85 -5.34 5.87
N THR A 38 5.63 -5.60 4.59
CA THR A 38 4.49 -5.08 3.82
C THR A 38 3.19 -5.71 4.29
N VAL A 39 2.06 -5.11 3.89
CA VAL A 39 0.71 -5.60 4.21
C VAL A 39 0.46 -6.98 3.58
N CYS A 40 1.04 -7.28 2.40
CA CYS A 40 0.95 -8.61 1.79
C CYS A 40 1.90 -9.65 2.42
N GLY A 41 2.74 -9.27 3.38
CA GLY A 41 3.59 -10.17 4.16
C GLY A 41 5.06 -10.23 3.73
N LEU A 42 5.52 -9.36 2.84
CA LEU A 42 6.92 -9.34 2.41
C LEU A 42 7.82 -8.64 3.45
N PRO A 43 8.87 -9.30 3.97
CA PRO A 43 9.81 -8.67 4.90
C PRO A 43 10.75 -7.69 4.18
N LEU A 44 10.77 -6.44 4.63
CA LEU A 44 11.47 -5.33 3.94
C LEU A 44 12.98 -5.56 3.80
N SER A 45 13.61 -6.17 4.81
CA SER A 45 15.05 -6.45 4.80
C SER A 45 15.47 -7.47 3.74
N ARG A 46 14.60 -8.43 3.40
CA ARG A 46 14.90 -9.49 2.43
C ARG A 46 14.49 -9.12 1.01
N THR A 47 13.41 -8.35 0.86
CA THR A 47 12.90 -7.94 -0.46
C THR A 47 13.53 -6.65 -0.98
N ARG A 48 14.45 -6.03 -0.22
CA ARG A 48 15.17 -4.80 -0.59
C ARG A 48 14.22 -3.66 -0.98
N LEU A 49 13.02 -3.63 -0.39
CA LEU A 49 12.05 -2.57 -0.61
C LEU A 49 12.46 -1.33 0.19
N ARG A 50 12.51 -0.18 -0.48
CA ARG A 50 12.71 1.15 0.11
C ARG A 50 11.40 1.64 0.71
N ARG A 51 11.48 2.36 1.82
CA ARG A 51 10.33 2.89 2.56
C ARG A 51 10.08 4.34 2.12
N PHE A 52 8.82 4.67 1.84
CA PHE A 52 8.37 6.02 1.50
C PHE A 52 7.27 6.46 2.47
N PRO A 53 7.61 6.85 3.72
CA PRO A 53 6.62 7.19 4.75
C PRO A 53 5.74 8.39 4.38
N HIS A 54 6.24 9.27 3.52
CA HIS A 54 5.55 10.47 3.04
C HIS A 54 4.61 10.20 1.85
N VAL A 55 4.63 8.99 1.28
CA VAL A 55 3.79 8.63 0.14
C VAL A 55 2.69 7.69 0.61
N PRO A 56 1.42 8.12 0.62
CA PRO A 56 0.32 7.26 1.00
C PRO A 56 0.11 6.17 -0.05
N PHE A 57 -0.23 4.96 0.38
CA PHE A 57 -0.68 3.90 -0.51
C PHE A 57 -2.19 4.05 -0.73
N ASP A 58 -2.58 4.95 -1.64
CA ASP A 58 -3.99 5.22 -1.97
C ASP A 58 -4.36 4.81 -3.40
N TYR A 59 -3.76 3.74 -3.90
CA TYR A 59 -4.04 3.26 -5.25
C TYR A 59 -5.38 2.52 -5.36
N SER A 60 -6.07 2.66 -6.48
CA SER A 60 -7.23 1.90 -6.90
C SER A 60 -6.83 0.77 -7.86
N SER A 61 -7.66 -0.28 -7.93
CA SER A 61 -7.51 -1.32 -8.95
C SER A 61 -7.78 -0.81 -10.37
N THR A 62 -8.37 0.38 -10.49
CA THR A 62 -8.59 1.09 -11.75
C THR A 62 -7.45 2.02 -12.13
N ASP A 63 -6.45 2.19 -11.26
CA ASP A 63 -5.30 3.02 -11.61
C ASP A 63 -4.53 2.34 -12.74
N VAL A 64 -4.45 3.04 -13.87
CA VAL A 64 -3.73 2.56 -15.05
C VAL A 64 -2.29 3.04 -14.95
N LEU A 65 -1.36 2.10 -14.75
CA LEU A 65 0.07 2.37 -14.88
C LEU A 65 0.41 2.44 -16.37
N THR A 66 0.82 3.62 -16.81
CA THR A 66 1.35 3.90 -18.14
C THR A 66 2.86 3.78 -18.14
N GLY A 67 3.48 3.73 -19.33
CA GLY A 67 4.95 3.75 -19.45
C GLY A 67 5.61 5.04 -18.93
N ALA A 68 4.82 6.08 -18.64
CA ALA A 68 5.29 7.32 -18.03
C ALA A 68 5.21 7.29 -16.48
N ASP A 69 4.54 6.30 -15.90
CA ASP A 69 4.38 6.20 -14.44
C ASP A 69 5.64 5.59 -13.80
N PRO A 70 6.23 6.27 -12.80
CA PRO A 70 7.41 5.74 -12.13
C PRO A 70 7.11 4.43 -11.37
N GLU A 71 5.86 4.21 -10.95
CA GLU A 71 5.41 3.11 -10.08
C GLU A 71 5.34 1.73 -10.71
N GLY A 72 5.58 1.56 -12.02
CA GLY A 72 5.85 0.28 -12.73
C GLY A 72 4.82 -0.87 -12.56
N TYR A 73 4.68 -1.41 -11.36
CA TYR A 73 3.75 -2.46 -10.97
C TYR A 73 3.22 -2.29 -9.54
N LEU A 74 1.90 -2.27 -9.37
CA LEU A 74 1.23 -2.25 -8.06
C LEU A 74 0.89 -3.68 -7.61
N CYS A 75 1.27 -4.05 -6.38
CA CYS A 75 0.97 -5.39 -5.85
C CYS A 75 -0.56 -5.60 -5.65
N PRO A 76 -1.20 -6.57 -6.34
CA PRO A 76 -2.64 -6.81 -6.26
C PRO A 76 -3.12 -7.23 -4.87
N ARG A 77 -2.27 -7.95 -4.11
CA ARG A 77 -2.57 -8.35 -2.73
C ARG A 77 -2.62 -7.15 -1.80
N CYS A 78 -1.71 -6.19 -1.99
CA CYS A 78 -1.71 -4.94 -1.24
C CYS A 78 -2.92 -4.08 -1.60
N LEU A 79 -3.23 -3.95 -2.90
CA LEU A 79 -4.44 -3.26 -3.38
C LEU A 79 -5.71 -3.82 -2.75
N ALA A 80 -5.91 -5.14 -2.78
CA ALA A 80 -7.08 -5.78 -2.18
C ALA A 80 -7.16 -5.54 -0.65
N ALA A 81 -6.02 -5.62 0.04
CA ALA A 81 -5.94 -5.43 1.49
C ALA A 81 -6.23 -3.98 1.93
N THR A 82 -5.89 -2.98 1.11
CA THR A 82 -6.15 -1.57 1.42
C THR A 82 -7.55 -1.13 0.97
N GLN A 83 -8.09 -1.68 -0.12
CA GLN A 83 -9.45 -1.41 -0.57
C GLN A 83 -10.52 -1.88 0.45
N GLY A 84 -10.33 -3.04 1.07
CA GLY A 84 -11.20 -3.51 2.15
C GLY A 84 -11.21 -2.59 3.38
N ARG A 85 -10.14 -1.83 3.60
CA ARG A 85 -10.06 -0.81 4.67
C ARG A 85 -10.82 0.48 4.30
N ARG A 86 -10.91 0.84 3.01
CA ARG A 86 -11.84 1.89 2.54
C ARG A 86 -13.29 1.44 2.71
N ARG A 87 -13.56 0.15 2.53
CA ARG A 87 -14.88 -0.48 2.72
C ARG A 87 -15.18 -0.86 4.17
N GLN A 88 -14.74 -0.10 5.17
CA GLN A 88 -15.34 -0.22 6.50
C GLN A 88 -16.77 0.34 6.56
N GLU A 89 -17.31 0.83 5.45
CA GLU A 89 -18.72 1.17 5.28
C GLU A 89 -19.60 -0.03 4.90
N LYS A 90 -19.52 -1.14 5.66
CA LYS A 90 -20.43 -2.32 5.66
C LYS A 90 -19.98 -3.52 4.81
N SER A 91 -19.93 -4.69 5.44
CA SER A 91 -20.39 -5.93 4.79
C SER A 91 -20.83 -7.00 5.79
N TRP A 92 -22.13 -7.34 5.69
CA TRP A 92 -22.90 -8.46 6.25
C TRP A 92 -22.78 -8.77 7.75
N VAL A 93 -23.83 -8.41 8.49
CA VAL A 93 -24.07 -8.82 9.88
C VAL A 93 -25.02 -10.02 9.88
N ARG A 94 -24.62 -11.18 10.40
CA ARG A 94 -25.58 -12.24 10.76
C ARG A 94 -26.43 -11.73 11.92
N ARG A 95 -27.67 -11.36 11.65
CA ARG A 95 -28.70 -11.32 12.70
C ARG A 95 -29.43 -12.65 12.70
N SER A 96 -28.97 -13.56 13.54
CA SER A 96 -29.79 -14.69 13.98
C SER A 96 -29.79 -14.71 15.50
N PRO A 97 -30.62 -13.87 16.16
CA PRO A 97 -31.01 -14.18 17.53
C PRO A 97 -31.90 -15.42 17.46
N ARG A 98 -31.40 -16.57 17.89
CA ARG A 98 -32.29 -17.70 18.16
C ARG A 98 -33.08 -17.41 19.44
N PRO A 99 -34.37 -17.77 19.50
CA PRO A 99 -35.09 -17.93 20.76
C PRO A 99 -34.43 -19.00 21.65
#